data_AF-A0A351MNT5-F1
#
_entry.id   AF-A0A351MNT5-F1
#
_cell.length_a   1.000
_cell.length_b   1.000
_cell.length_c   1.000
_cell.angle_alpha   90.00
_cell.angle_beta   90.00
_cell.angle_gamma   90.00
#
_symmetry.space_group_name_H-M   'P 1'
#
loop_
_entity.id
_entity.type
_entity.pdbx_description
1 polymer ?
#
loop_
_entity_poly.entity_id
_entity_poly.type
_entity_poly.pdbx_seq_one_letter_code
_entity_poly.pdbx_strand_id
1 'polypeptide(L)'
;MGAPEDPIYARLRHLLGTLTTEYRTGCLNVAAVGGFDQLMQRFVRELRADAAGDHPAQPHLARMAELFGDYAQVDVATRGRRLRETKRRLDDLLPPAPERTAPPEPPLDPLPEPPPPAH
;
A
#
# COMPACT_ATOMS: atom_id res chain seq x y z
N MET A 1 -6.21 27.29 -0.70
CA MET A 1 -6.69 26.49 -1.85
C MET A 1 -5.81 25.26 -1.92
N GLY A 2 -6.30 24.11 -1.44
CA GLY A 2 -5.57 22.85 -1.59
C GLY A 2 -5.60 22.47 -3.06
N ALA A 3 -4.45 22.13 -3.64
CA ALA A 3 -4.39 21.63 -5.00
C ALA A 3 -5.40 20.48 -5.17
N PRO A 4 -6.13 20.40 -6.29
CA PRO A 4 -6.98 19.24 -6.55
C PRO A 4 -6.09 17.99 -6.44
N GLU A 5 -6.45 17.08 -5.54
CA GLU A 5 -5.72 15.84 -5.37
C GLU A 5 -5.71 15.13 -6.73
N ASP A 6 -4.52 14.94 -7.31
CA ASP A 6 -4.42 14.35 -8.64
C ASP A 6 -5.16 13.00 -8.66
N PRO A 7 -6.10 12.79 -9.58
CA PRO A 7 -6.90 11.56 -9.62
C PRO A 7 -6.03 10.31 -9.76
N ILE A 8 -4.83 10.43 -10.34
CA ILE A 8 -3.83 9.36 -10.43
C ILE A 8 -3.30 9.03 -9.03
N TYR A 9 -2.91 10.03 -8.23
CA TYR A 9 -2.43 9.82 -6.86
C TYR A 9 -3.52 9.25 -5.95
N ALA A 10 -4.77 9.67 -6.08
CA ALA A 10 -5.89 9.11 -5.32
C ALA A 10 -6.09 7.61 -5.63
N ARG A 11 -6.03 7.22 -6.90
CA ARG A 11 -6.11 5.81 -7.31
C ARG A 11 -4.91 5.01 -6.81
N LEU A 12 -3.69 5.54 -6.95
CA LEU A 12 -2.47 4.91 -6.45
C LEU A 12 -2.52 4.68 -4.93
N ARG A 13 -3.08 5.63 -4.15
CA ARG A 13 -3.33 5.44 -2.71
C ARG A 13 -4.30 4.30 -2.42
N HIS A 14 -5.39 4.23 -3.19
CA HIS A 14 -6.34 3.12 -3.07
C HIS A 14 -5.63 1.78 -3.27
N LEU A 15 -4.81 1.68 -4.32
CA LEU A 15 -4.05 0.47 -4.59
C LEU A 15 -3.06 0.13 -3.47
N LEU A 16 -2.35 1.12 -2.94
CA LEU A 16 -1.44 0.93 -1.80
C LEU A 16 -2.18 0.34 -0.59
N GLY A 17 -3.42 0.77 -0.35
CA GLY A 17 -4.30 0.20 0.68
C GLY A 17 -4.59 -1.28 0.46
N THR A 18 -4.96 -1.66 -0.77
CA THR A 18 -5.23 -3.05 -1.16
C THR A 18 -3.97 -3.92 -1.04
N LEU A 19 -2.82 -3.42 -1.53
CA LEU A 19 -1.52 -4.09 -1.43
C LEU A 19 -1.07 -4.29 0.02
N THR A 20 -1.28 -3.29 0.88
CA THR A 20 -0.91 -3.37 2.29
C THR A 20 -1.77 -4.39 3.02
N THR A 21 -3.07 -4.47 2.69
CA THR A 21 -3.97 -5.50 3.19
C THR A 21 -3.50 -6.88 2.74
N GLU A 22 -3.20 -7.08 1.46
CA GLU A 22 -2.67 -8.35 0.94
C GLU A 22 -1.34 -8.75 1.57
N TYR A 23 -0.45 -7.78 1.81
CA TYR A 23 0.82 -8.03 2.46
C TYR A 23 0.62 -8.49 3.92
N ARG A 24 -0.29 -7.86 4.66
CA ARG A 24 -0.63 -8.24 6.05
C ARG A 24 -1.28 -9.60 6.16
N THR A 25 -2.04 -10.02 5.14
CA THR A 25 -2.69 -11.34 5.09
C THR A 25 -1.80 -12.43 4.48
N GLY A 26 -0.53 -12.14 4.18
CA GLY A 26 0.41 -13.14 3.66
C GLY A 26 0.14 -13.55 2.21
N CYS A 27 -0.46 -12.67 1.40
CA CYS A 27 -0.89 -12.95 0.03
C CYS A 27 -2.01 -14.02 -0.05
N LEU A 28 -2.74 -14.26 1.04
CA LEU A 28 -3.75 -15.31 1.11
C LEU A 28 -5.17 -14.81 0.82
N ASN A 29 -5.42 -13.50 0.73
CA ASN A 29 -6.80 -13.01 0.65
C ASN A 29 -7.27 -12.85 -0.81
N VAL A 30 -6.45 -12.24 -1.68
CA VAL A 30 -6.82 -12.00 -3.08
C VAL A 30 -6.12 -12.97 -4.03
N ALA A 31 -4.92 -13.46 -3.68
CA ALA A 31 -4.28 -14.54 -4.46
C ALA A 31 -4.95 -15.91 -4.27
N ALA A 32 -5.61 -16.18 -3.13
CA ALA A 32 -6.39 -17.41 -2.93
C ALA A 32 -7.70 -17.42 -3.73
N VAL A 33 -8.21 -16.25 -4.13
CA VAL A 33 -9.43 -16.09 -4.95
C VAL A 33 -9.07 -15.93 -6.45
N GLY A 34 -7.78 -15.94 -6.81
CA GLY A 34 -7.32 -15.94 -8.22
C GLY A 34 -7.56 -14.63 -8.98
N GLY A 35 -7.78 -13.51 -8.28
CA GLY A 35 -8.16 -12.23 -8.91
C GLY A 35 -7.14 -11.10 -8.76
N PHE A 36 -6.09 -11.29 -7.96
CA PHE A 36 -5.18 -10.20 -7.60
C PHE A 36 -4.34 -9.73 -8.80
N ASP A 37 -3.82 -10.66 -9.59
CA ASP A 37 -3.06 -10.36 -10.81
C ASP A 37 -3.92 -9.63 -11.83
N GLN A 38 -5.16 -10.06 -12.05
CA GLN A 38 -6.09 -9.41 -12.97
C GLN A 38 -6.45 -8.00 -12.50
N LEU A 39 -6.69 -7.82 -11.20
CA LEU A 39 -6.92 -6.51 -10.60
C LEU A 39 -5.72 -5.60 -10.83
N MET A 40 -4.50 -6.08 -10.55
CA MET A 40 -3.26 -5.33 -10.75
C MET A 40 -3.04 -4.96 -12.23
N GLN A 41 -3.21 -5.90 -13.15
CA GLN A 41 -3.04 -5.66 -14.59
C GLN A 41 -4.07 -4.66 -15.11
N ARG A 42 -5.35 -4.80 -14.71
CA ARG A 42 -6.41 -3.87 -15.08
C ARG A 42 -6.11 -2.48 -14.55
N PHE A 43 -5.75 -2.37 -13.28
CA PHE A 43 -5.47 -1.10 -12.62
C PHE A 43 -4.29 -0.38 -13.27
N VAL A 44 -3.18 -1.08 -13.53
CA VAL A 44 -2.00 -0.50 -14.19
C VAL A 44 -2.32 -0.08 -15.62
N ARG A 45 -3.12 -0.86 -16.36
CA ARG A 45 -3.56 -0.50 -17.72
C ARG A 45 -4.41 0.78 -17.72
N GLU A 46 -5.40 0.86 -16.84
CA GLU A 46 -6.29 2.03 -16.71
C GLU A 46 -5.47 3.28 -16.30
N LEU A 47 -4.56 3.15 -15.34
CA LEU A 47 -3.70 4.27 -14.94
C LEU A 47 -2.70 4.71 -16.00
N ARG A 48 -2.16 3.79 -16.82
CA ARG A 48 -1.31 4.18 -17.94
C ARG A 48 -2.09 4.93 -19.02
N ALA A 49 -3.39 4.65 -19.18
CA ALA A 49 -4.25 5.38 -20.09
C ALA A 49 -4.61 6.78 -19.55
N ASP A 50 -4.82 6.91 -18.24
CA ASP A 50 -5.13 8.20 -17.59
C ASP A 50 -3.89 9.07 -17.33
N ALA A 51 -2.72 8.45 -17.12
CA ALA A 51 -1.44 9.14 -17.00
C ALA A 51 -0.96 9.63 -18.38
N ALA A 52 -1.60 10.68 -18.89
CA ALA A 52 -1.18 11.33 -20.12
C ALA A 52 0.24 11.95 -19.97
N GLY A 53 1.09 11.75 -20.99
CA GLY A 53 2.39 12.42 -21.09
C GLY A 53 3.45 11.97 -20.08
N ASP A 54 4.24 12.93 -19.58
CA ASP A 54 5.43 12.78 -18.72
C ASP A 54 5.10 12.70 -17.21
N HIS A 55 3.93 12.15 -16.86
CA HIS A 55 3.50 12.08 -15.46
C HIS A 55 4.53 11.29 -14.63
N PRO A 56 4.98 11.76 -13.44
CA PRO A 56 6.03 11.12 -12.65
C PRO A 56 5.72 9.67 -12.25
N ALA A 57 4.44 9.28 -12.25
CA ALA A 57 4.00 7.91 -12.04
C ALA A 57 4.30 6.93 -13.20
N GLN A 58 4.48 7.41 -14.44
CA GLN A 58 4.70 6.60 -15.64
C GLN A 58 5.79 5.52 -15.48
N PRO A 59 7.03 5.85 -15.05
CA PRO A 59 8.08 4.84 -14.87
C PRO A 59 7.74 3.80 -13.79
N HIS A 60 7.01 4.21 -12.75
CA HIS A 60 6.55 3.29 -11.70
C HIS A 60 5.47 2.35 -12.24
N LEU A 61 4.50 2.88 -12.99
CA LEU A 61 3.41 2.12 -13.61
C LEU A 61 3.93 1.12 -14.66
N ALA A 62 4.88 1.54 -15.50
CA ALA A 62 5.52 0.66 -16.47
C ALA A 62 6.19 -0.53 -15.78
N ARG A 63 6.96 -0.27 -14.72
CA ARG A 63 7.62 -1.32 -13.95
C ARG A 63 6.65 -2.24 -13.21
N MET A 64 5.57 -1.69 -12.65
CA MET A 64 4.51 -2.50 -12.05
C MET A 64 3.87 -3.43 -13.09
N ALA A 65 3.62 -2.96 -14.32
CA ALA A 65 3.11 -3.82 -15.40
C ALA A 65 4.03 -5.03 -15.65
N GLU A 66 5.34 -4.82 -15.68
CA GLU A 66 6.32 -5.90 -15.84
C GLU A 66 6.28 -6.89 -14.68
N LEU A 67 6.20 -6.40 -13.43
CA LEU A 67 6.14 -7.27 -12.24
C LEU A 67 4.87 -8.12 -12.22
N PHE A 68 3.75 -7.61 -12.75
CA PHE A 68 2.46 -8.31 -12.72
C PHE A 68 2.10 -9.05 -14.02
N GLY A 69 2.91 -8.97 -15.07
CA GLY A 69 2.66 -9.64 -16.35
C GLY A 69 2.56 -11.17 -16.24
N ASP A 70 3.45 -11.77 -15.46
CA ASP A 70 3.53 -13.21 -15.21
C ASP A 70 3.32 -13.58 -13.72
N TYR A 71 2.70 -12.70 -12.93
CA TYR A 71 2.56 -12.89 -11.46
C TYR A 71 1.88 -14.20 -11.06
N ALA A 72 0.86 -14.63 -11.82
CA ALA A 72 0.17 -15.89 -11.59
C ALA A 72 1.02 -17.13 -11.97
N GLN A 73 2.08 -16.95 -12.75
CA GLN A 73 2.95 -18.03 -13.25
C GLN A 73 4.20 -18.24 -12.37
N VAL A 74 4.55 -17.27 -11.53
CA VAL A 74 5.70 -17.36 -10.62
C VAL A 74 5.34 -17.96 -9.27
N ASP A 75 6.36 -18.47 -8.56
CA ASP A 75 6.24 -19.06 -7.24
C ASP A 75 5.88 -18.02 -6.15
N VAL A 76 5.38 -18.51 -5.01
CA VAL A 76 4.90 -17.69 -3.89
C VAL A 76 5.99 -16.76 -3.33
N ALA A 77 7.26 -17.19 -3.28
CA ALA A 77 8.34 -16.36 -2.77
C ALA A 77 8.64 -15.18 -3.73
N THR A 78 8.62 -15.44 -5.03
CA THR A 78 8.75 -14.41 -6.08
C THR A 78 7.57 -13.44 -6.04
N ARG A 79 6.33 -13.93 -5.87
CA ARG A 79 5.14 -13.08 -5.67
C ARG A 79 5.33 -12.12 -4.49
N GLY A 80 5.73 -12.64 -3.33
CA GLY A 80 6.00 -11.83 -2.14
C GLY A 80 7.11 -10.79 -2.33
N ARG A 81 8.13 -11.07 -3.14
CA ARG A 81 9.16 -10.07 -3.52
C ARG A 81 8.58 -8.98 -4.41
N ARG A 82 7.80 -9.33 -5.43
CA ARG A 82 7.17 -8.39 -6.37
C ARG A 82 6.18 -7.45 -5.67
N LEU A 83 5.41 -7.98 -4.72
CA LEU A 83 4.51 -7.18 -3.88
C LEU A 83 5.28 -6.15 -3.04
N ARG A 84 6.38 -6.56 -2.40
CA ARG A 84 7.23 -5.63 -1.63
C ARG A 84 7.85 -4.55 -2.50
N GLU A 85 8.35 -4.92 -3.68
CA GLU A 85 8.88 -3.94 -4.64
C GLU A 85 7.80 -2.94 -5.08
N THR A 86 6.60 -3.44 -5.38
CA THR A 86 5.45 -2.62 -5.79
C THR A 86 5.05 -1.66 -4.67
N LYS A 87 4.94 -2.16 -3.43
CA LYS A 87 4.64 -1.32 -2.27
C LYS A 87 5.68 -0.22 -2.10
N ARG A 88 6.97 -0.57 -2.09
CA ARG A 88 8.07 0.42 -1.96
C ARG A 88 7.98 1.50 -3.04
N ARG A 89 7.75 1.12 -4.29
CA ARG A 89 7.62 2.07 -5.41
C ARG A 89 6.43 3.01 -5.27
N LEU A 90 5.33 2.53 -4.69
CA LEU A 90 4.16 3.36 -4.40
C LEU A 90 4.41 4.28 -3.21
N ASP A 91 5.09 3.82 -2.15
CA ASP A 91 5.52 4.66 -1.03
C ASP A 91 6.52 5.76 -1.47
N ASP A 92 7.43 5.47 -2.40
CA ASP A 92 8.35 6.48 -2.97
C ASP A 92 7.61 7.53 -3.81
N LEU A 93 6.54 7.12 -4.51
CA LEU A 93 5.79 7.96 -5.44
C LEU A 93 4.70 8.78 -4.74
N LEU A 94 4.10 8.23 -3.68
CA LEU A 94 3.05 8.87 -2.92
C LEU A 94 3.69 9.61 -1.76
N PRO A 95 3.48 10.93 -1.60
CA PRO A 95 3.93 11.60 -0.40
C PRO A 95 3.33 10.88 0.81
N PRO A 96 4.09 10.72 1.91
CA PRO A 96 3.58 10.07 3.11
C PRO A 96 2.24 10.70 3.42
N ALA A 97 1.22 9.85 3.63
CA ALA A 97 -0.05 10.36 4.11
C ALA A 97 0.27 11.24 5.31
N PRO A 98 -0.31 12.46 5.42
CA PRO A 98 -0.09 13.28 6.60
C PRO A 98 -0.31 12.35 7.77
N GLU A 99 0.74 12.14 8.58
CA GLU A 99 0.63 11.33 9.77
C GLU A 99 -0.63 11.83 10.44
N ARG A 100 -1.64 10.95 10.54
CA ARG A 100 -2.68 11.17 11.54
C ARG A 100 -1.85 11.23 12.80
N THR A 101 -1.52 12.45 13.24
CA THR A 101 -1.03 12.73 14.57
C THR A 101 -1.90 11.85 15.43
N ALA A 102 -1.30 10.81 16.01
CA ALA A 102 -2.01 9.96 16.93
C ALA A 102 -2.71 10.93 17.89
N PRO A 103 -4.02 10.76 18.17
CA PRO A 103 -4.65 11.57 19.20
C PRO A 103 -3.71 11.52 20.41
N PRO A 104 -3.37 12.68 21.01
CA PRO A 104 -2.41 12.72 22.11
C PRO A 104 -2.80 11.61 23.08
N GLU A 105 -1.85 10.71 23.37
CA GLU A 105 -2.10 9.65 24.34
C GLU A 105 -2.65 10.33 25.60
N PRO A 106 -3.83 9.93 26.10
CA PRO A 106 -4.33 10.49 27.34
C PRO A 106 -3.25 10.26 28.39
N PRO A 107 -2.94 11.25 29.25
CA PRO A 107 -1.93 11.08 30.28
C PRO A 107 -2.27 9.80 31.04
N LEU A 108 -1.31 8.87 31.08
CA LEU A 108 -1.40 7.69 31.93
C LEU A 108 -1.51 8.21 33.36
N ASP A 109 -2.71 8.17 33.93
CA ASP A 109 -2.89 8.34 35.37
C ASP A 109 -1.91 7.39 36.06
N PRO A 110 -1.08 7.88 37.01
CA PRO A 110 -0.16 7.02 37.71
C PRO A 110 -0.95 5.90 38.39
N LEU A 111 -0.55 4.66 38.12
CA LEU A 111 -1.09 3.48 38.80
C LEU A 111 -1.01 3.73 40.32
N PRO A 112 -2.08 3.49 41.11
CA PRO A 112 -2.03 3.68 42.55
C PRO A 112 -0.91 2.83 43.14
N GLU A 113 -0.05 3.45 43.96
CA GLU A 113 1.04 2.76 44.65
C GLU A 113 0.51 1.57 45.45
N PRO A 114 1.19 0.41 45.43
CA PRO A 114 0.78 -0.73 46.23
C PRO A 114 0.86 -0.36 47.73
N PRO A 115 -0.09 -0.85 48.56
CA PRO A 115 -0.08 -0.54 49.99
C PRO A 115 1.20 -1.06 50.65
N PRO A 116 1.72 -0.36 51.67
CA PRO A 116 2.90 -0.80 52.40
C PRO A 116 2.63 -2.14 53.10
N PRO A 117 3.65 -3.00 53.25
CA PRO A 117 3.49 -4.28 53.90
C PRO A 117 3.09 -4.09 55.37
N ALA A 118 2.08 -4.84 55.80
CA ALA A 118 1.64 -4.87 57.19
C ALA A 118 2.71 -5.53 58.06
N HIS A 119 3.16 -4.82 59.10
CA HIS A 119 3.99 -5.33 60.19
C HIS A 119 3.13 -5.76 61.36
#